data_AF-K6U546-F1
#
_entry.id   AF-K6U546-F1
#
_cell.length_a   1.000
_cell.length_b   1.000
_cell.length_c   1.000
_cell.angle_alpha   90.00
_cell.angle_beta   90.00
_cell.angle_gamma   90.00
#
_symmetry.space_group_name_H-M   'P 1'
#
loop_
_entity.id
_entity.type
_entity.pdbx_description
1 polymer ?
#
loop_
_entity_poly.entity_id
_entity_poly.type
_entity_poly.pdbx_seq_one_letter_code
_entity_poly.pdbx_strand_id
1 'polypeptide(L)'
;MEDIIREFKDKFEHMVINFHETDNKYYQEHLDELKDMNNYIEKRNMKYNFRDVLIEVEKAILLEHKERCQIISQQFERTKGIVEKLFIETLNDLQNSLKRTNISEFNIICKSEYDLVLAGSFDFAYYHDVEIIFKDVDFILCPGCKFNIDNFRLATSEEIMELDKCMNGWEKEGFVTCLENTYENTKYYIVAQQVQFKRSIVSYKNMEGVQEGQKLSDWAREELEIK
;
A
#
# COMPACT_ATOMS: atom_id res chain seq x y z
N MET A 1 -2.51 -3.30 9.19
CA MET A 1 -1.17 -3.93 9.21
C MET A 1 -0.23 -3.05 8.42
N GLU A 2 -0.61 -2.70 7.19
CA GLU A 2 0.08 -1.70 6.38
C GLU A 2 0.14 -0.31 7.03
N ASP A 3 -0.90 0.12 7.75
CA ASP A 3 -0.86 1.39 8.52
C ASP A 3 0.29 1.45 9.54
N ILE A 4 0.67 0.30 10.15
CA ILE A 4 1.76 0.22 11.15
C ILE A 4 3.12 0.31 10.45
N ILE A 5 3.24 -0.24 9.24
CA ILE A 5 4.48 -0.18 8.46
C ILE A 5 4.77 1.27 8.04
N ARG A 6 3.73 2.01 7.65
CA ARG A 6 3.82 3.45 7.37
C ARG A 6 4.19 4.23 8.62
N GLU A 7 3.47 4.03 9.72
CA GLU A 7 3.76 4.71 10.99
C GLU A 7 5.20 4.46 11.47
N PHE A 8 5.72 3.25 11.23
CA PHE A 8 7.11 2.92 11.52
C PHE A 8 8.10 3.76 10.68
N LYS A 9 7.85 3.91 9.37
CA LYS A 9 8.65 4.77 8.48
C LYS A 9 8.57 6.24 8.92
N ASP A 10 7.37 6.75 9.16
CA ASP A 10 7.12 8.16 9.50
C ASP A 10 7.81 8.55 10.81
N LYS A 11 7.83 7.66 11.80
CA LYS A 11 8.54 7.88 13.08
C LYS A 11 10.05 7.93 12.88
N PHE A 12 10.61 7.04 12.06
CA PHE A 12 12.03 7.12 11.70
C PHE A 12 12.37 8.40 10.95
N GLU A 13 11.52 8.79 10.00
CA GLU A 13 11.67 10.04 9.27
C GLU A 13 11.64 11.25 10.21
N HIS A 14 10.74 11.26 11.18
CA HIS A 14 10.67 12.29 12.22
C HIS A 14 11.94 12.35 13.08
N MET A 15 12.54 11.19 13.42
CA MET A 15 13.83 11.14 14.12
C MET A 15 14.97 11.68 13.26
N VAL A 16 14.95 11.43 11.94
CA VAL A 16 15.96 11.94 10.99
C VAL A 16 15.80 13.44 10.76
N ILE A 17 14.58 13.95 10.60
CA ILE A 17 14.32 15.37 10.35
C ILE A 17 14.72 16.20 11.58
N ASN A 18 14.42 15.71 12.78
CA ASN A 18 14.75 16.37 14.04
C ASN A 18 16.14 15.96 14.58
N PHE A 19 17.09 15.67 13.68
CA PHE A 19 18.43 15.23 14.07
C PHE A 19 19.20 16.22 14.95
N HIS A 20 18.80 17.51 14.92
CA HIS A 20 19.35 18.57 15.76
C HIS A 20 19.00 18.42 17.25
N GLU A 21 18.01 17.58 17.57
CA GLU A 21 17.65 17.32 18.95
C GLU A 21 18.81 16.62 19.67
N THR A 22 19.17 17.13 20.84
CA THR A 22 20.31 16.61 21.63
C THR A 22 19.83 15.81 22.84
N ASP A 23 18.55 15.97 23.23
CA ASP A 23 17.97 15.23 24.33
C ASP A 23 17.80 13.75 23.94
N ASN A 24 18.51 12.87 24.66
CA ASN A 24 18.36 11.43 24.51
C ASN A 24 16.92 10.98 24.81
N LYS A 25 16.18 11.71 25.67
CA LYS A 25 14.79 11.40 26.02
C LYS A 25 13.88 11.42 24.79
N TYR A 26 14.08 12.38 23.88
CA TYR A 26 13.32 12.48 22.64
C TYR A 26 13.46 11.23 21.76
N TYR A 27 14.69 10.78 21.54
CA TYR A 27 14.93 9.57 20.74
C TYR A 27 14.45 8.30 21.47
N GLN A 28 14.54 8.27 22.80
CA GLN A 28 14.08 7.14 23.59
C GLN A 28 12.57 6.96 23.49
N GLU A 29 11.80 8.05 23.57
CA GLU A 29 10.33 8.01 23.43
C GLU A 29 9.91 7.42 22.08
N HIS A 30 10.52 7.88 20.98
CA HIS A 30 10.27 7.33 19.65
C HIS A 30 10.72 5.88 19.49
N LEU A 31 11.86 5.49 20.09
CA LEU A 31 12.33 4.11 20.08
C LEU A 31 11.36 3.17 20.81
N ASP A 32 10.80 3.60 21.95
CA ASP A 32 9.86 2.80 22.72
C ASP A 32 8.57 2.56 21.93
N GLU A 33 8.03 3.59 21.25
CA GLU A 33 6.89 3.44 20.33
C GLU A 33 7.19 2.47 19.18
N LEU A 34 8.38 2.57 18.57
CA LEU A 34 8.81 1.67 17.50
C LEU A 34 8.96 0.23 17.97
N LYS A 35 9.44 0.00 19.21
CA LYS A 35 9.51 -1.33 19.81
C LYS A 35 8.11 -1.92 20.02
N ASP A 36 7.14 -1.13 20.45
CA ASP A 36 5.75 -1.57 20.60
C ASP A 36 5.13 -1.98 19.25
N MET A 37 5.37 -1.18 18.21
CA MET A 37 4.96 -1.53 16.84
C MET A 37 5.65 -2.81 16.33
N ASN A 38 6.95 -2.97 16.54
CA ASN A 38 7.67 -4.18 16.13
C ASN A 38 7.17 -5.43 16.88
N ASN A 39 6.85 -5.32 18.17
CA ASN A 39 6.25 -6.41 18.92
C ASN A 39 4.90 -6.86 18.34
N TYR A 40 4.11 -5.93 17.80
CA TYR A 40 2.87 -6.26 17.10
C TYR A 40 3.14 -6.98 15.77
N ILE A 41 4.16 -6.55 15.03
CA ILE A 41 4.60 -7.17 13.77
C ILE A 41 5.14 -8.59 13.99
N GLU A 42 5.98 -8.80 15.01
CA GLU A 42 6.58 -10.11 15.31
C GLU A 42 5.52 -11.16 15.65
N LYS A 43 4.45 -10.77 16.36
CA LYS A 43 3.30 -11.66 16.66
C LYS A 43 2.59 -12.16 15.40
N ARG A 44 2.73 -11.48 14.26
CA ARG A 44 2.16 -11.86 12.96
C ARG A 44 3.09 -12.77 12.15
N ASN A 45 4.26 -13.13 12.67
CA ASN A 45 5.26 -13.99 12.03
C ASN A 45 5.66 -13.51 10.62
N MET A 46 5.84 -12.19 10.48
CA MET A 46 6.25 -11.59 9.22
C MET A 46 7.70 -11.97 8.91
N LYS A 47 7.95 -12.30 7.65
CA LYS A 47 9.28 -12.72 7.16
C LYS A 47 10.32 -11.62 7.30
N TYR A 48 9.90 -10.36 7.14
CA TYR A 48 10.72 -9.18 7.40
C TYR A 48 10.24 -8.50 8.68
N ASN A 49 11.19 -8.11 9.54
CA ASN A 49 10.93 -7.39 10.78
C ASN A 49 11.97 -6.27 10.95
N PHE A 50 11.73 -5.41 11.94
CA PHE A 50 12.56 -4.23 12.19
C PHE A 50 13.48 -4.40 13.39
N ARG A 51 13.58 -5.60 13.96
CA ARG A 51 14.31 -5.85 15.20
C ARG A 51 15.78 -5.41 15.12
N ASP A 52 16.48 -5.78 14.05
CA ASP A 52 17.88 -5.40 13.85
C ASP A 52 18.03 -3.89 13.68
N VAL A 53 17.05 -3.23 13.05
CA VAL A 53 17.03 -1.76 12.91
C VAL A 53 16.92 -1.12 14.29
N LEU A 54 16.00 -1.60 15.12
CA LEU A 54 15.77 -1.06 16.46
C LEU A 54 16.94 -1.27 17.42
N ILE A 55 17.60 -2.43 17.35
CA ILE A 55 18.81 -2.70 18.14
C ILE A 55 19.92 -1.69 17.80
N GLU A 56 20.10 -1.35 16.53
CA GLU A 56 21.12 -0.38 16.13
C GLU A 56 20.74 1.06 16.52
N VAL A 57 19.45 1.44 16.45
CA VAL A 57 18.99 2.72 16.97
C VAL A 57 19.20 2.84 18.48
N GLU A 58 18.87 1.80 19.23
CA GLU A 58 19.07 1.75 20.68
C GLU A 58 20.53 2.00 21.07
N LYS A 59 21.47 1.39 20.35
CA LYS A 59 22.90 1.67 20.52
C LYS A 59 23.25 3.11 20.15
N ALA A 60 22.69 3.61 19.06
CA ALA A 60 23.00 4.95 18.53
C ALA A 60 22.60 6.09 19.48
N ILE A 61 21.51 5.94 20.24
CA ILE A 61 21.03 6.97 21.19
C ILE A 61 22.09 7.32 22.24
N LEU A 62 22.94 6.37 22.60
CA LEU A 62 24.00 6.56 23.59
C LEU A 62 25.26 7.23 23.03
N LEU A 63 25.36 7.39 21.71
CA LEU A 63 26.54 7.93 21.03
C LEU A 63 26.49 9.46 20.93
N GLU A 64 27.63 10.05 20.58
CA GLU A 64 27.74 11.47 20.27
C GLU A 64 26.85 11.84 19.07
N HIS A 65 26.37 13.08 19.07
CA HIS A 65 25.37 13.58 18.13
C HIS A 65 25.67 13.23 16.66
N LYS A 66 26.91 13.44 16.19
CA LYS A 66 27.27 13.19 14.78
C LYS A 66 27.15 11.70 14.40
N GLU A 67 27.63 10.81 15.27
CA GLU A 67 27.60 9.37 15.03
C GLU A 67 26.18 8.83 15.13
N ARG A 68 25.41 9.32 16.10
CA ARG A 68 23.97 9.03 16.25
C ARG A 68 23.20 9.37 14.98
N CYS A 69 23.35 10.60 14.46
CA CYS A 69 22.67 11.03 13.24
C CYS A 69 22.96 10.09 12.07
N GLN A 70 24.24 9.75 11.88
CA GLN A 70 24.66 8.86 10.79
C GLN A 70 24.00 7.48 10.89
N ILE A 71 23.96 6.88 12.09
CA ILE A 71 23.35 5.56 12.27
C ILE A 71 21.84 5.62 12.10
N ILE A 72 21.16 6.64 12.64
CA ILE A 72 19.71 6.80 12.49
C ILE A 72 19.34 6.97 11.01
N SER A 73 20.06 7.80 10.24
CA SER A 73 19.83 7.92 8.79
C SER A 73 20.04 6.60 8.05
N GLN A 74 21.07 5.82 8.40
CA GLN A 74 21.28 4.50 7.80
C GLN A 74 20.14 3.52 8.14
N GLN A 75 19.65 3.55 9.38
CA GLN A 75 18.54 2.71 9.82
C GLN A 75 17.21 3.12 9.17
N PHE A 76 17.02 4.41 8.86
CA PHE A 76 15.88 4.87 8.07
C PHE A 76 15.90 4.29 6.64
N GLU A 77 17.04 4.31 5.96
CA GLU A 77 17.16 3.70 4.62
C GLU A 77 16.95 2.18 4.66
N ARG A 78 17.44 1.50 5.71
CA ARG A 78 17.13 0.07 5.92
C ARG A 78 15.64 -0.17 6.16
N THR A 79 14.99 0.72 6.89
CA THR A 79 13.54 0.68 7.13
C THR A 79 12.77 0.80 5.82
N LYS A 80 13.10 1.78 4.97
CA LYS A 80 12.50 1.90 3.63
C LYS A 80 12.63 0.62 2.82
N GLY A 81 13.83 0.02 2.80
CA GLY A 81 14.05 -1.23 2.08
C GLY A 81 13.28 -2.44 2.65
N ILE A 82 12.94 -2.44 3.95
CA ILE A 82 12.04 -3.45 4.53
C ILE A 82 10.60 -3.20 4.09
N VAL A 83 10.13 -1.95 4.17
CA VAL A 83 8.78 -1.54 3.75
C VAL A 83 8.54 -1.92 2.28
N GLU A 84 9.48 -1.61 1.40
CA GLU A 84 9.41 -1.97 -0.02
C GLU A 84 9.27 -3.48 -0.23
N LYS A 85 10.06 -4.29 0.48
CA LYS A 85 9.95 -5.76 0.39
C LYS A 85 8.59 -6.28 0.84
N LEU A 86 8.02 -5.70 1.90
CA LEU A 86 6.68 -6.05 2.37
C LEU A 86 5.60 -5.67 1.36
N PHE A 87 5.76 -4.51 0.71
CA PHE A 87 4.87 -4.09 -0.37
C PHE A 87 4.95 -5.06 -1.56
N ILE A 88 6.16 -5.46 -1.96
CA ILE A 88 6.39 -6.47 -3.02
C ILE A 88 5.73 -7.80 -2.67
N GLU A 89 5.87 -8.27 -1.42
CA GLU A 89 5.22 -9.51 -0.98
C GLU A 89 3.69 -9.40 -1.05
N THR A 90 3.13 -8.26 -0.64
CA THR A 90 1.69 -8.00 -0.71
C THR A 90 1.19 -8.01 -2.16
N LEU A 91 1.90 -7.37 -3.09
CA LEU A 91 1.58 -7.43 -4.52
C LEU A 91 1.73 -8.83 -5.11
N ASN A 92 2.75 -9.59 -4.71
CA ASN A 92 2.92 -10.97 -5.16
C ASN A 92 1.80 -11.88 -4.66
N ASP A 93 1.36 -11.71 -3.41
CA ASP A 93 0.23 -12.45 -2.85
C ASP A 93 -1.08 -12.10 -3.55
N LEU A 94 -1.30 -10.81 -3.85
CA LEU A 94 -2.40 -10.34 -4.71
C LEU A 94 -2.34 -11.02 -6.09
N GLN A 95 -1.20 -10.96 -6.78
CA GLN A 95 -1.05 -11.52 -8.12
C GLN A 95 -1.26 -13.05 -8.12
N ASN A 96 -0.71 -13.76 -7.12
CA ASN A 96 -0.90 -15.19 -6.96
C ASN A 96 -2.36 -15.56 -6.65
N SER A 97 -3.05 -14.71 -5.89
CA SER A 97 -4.48 -14.84 -5.63
C SER A 97 -5.31 -14.68 -6.91
N LEU A 98 -5.01 -13.67 -7.74
CA LEU A 98 -5.71 -13.41 -9.00
C LEU A 98 -5.45 -14.49 -10.07
N LYS A 99 -4.23 -15.02 -10.17
CA LYS A 99 -3.88 -16.14 -11.09
C LYS A 99 -4.72 -17.39 -10.90
N ARG A 100 -5.34 -17.57 -9.73
CA ARG A 100 -6.23 -18.70 -9.41
C ARG A 100 -7.70 -18.40 -9.74
N THR A 101 -7.96 -17.28 -10.41
CA THR A 101 -9.29 -16.80 -10.79
C THR A 101 -9.32 -16.52 -12.29
N ASN A 102 -10.50 -16.24 -12.82
CA ASN A 102 -10.73 -15.77 -14.19
C ASN A 102 -10.94 -14.24 -14.24
N ILE A 103 -10.54 -13.52 -13.20
CA ILE A 103 -10.69 -12.07 -13.11
C ILE A 103 -9.59 -11.42 -13.95
N SER A 104 -10.01 -10.75 -15.02
CA SER A 104 -9.12 -9.95 -15.88
C SER A 104 -9.65 -8.55 -16.14
N GLU A 105 -10.95 -8.32 -15.93
CA GLU A 105 -11.53 -6.99 -16.07
C GLU A 105 -11.43 -6.23 -14.74
N PHE A 106 -11.03 -4.97 -14.81
CA PHE A 106 -10.96 -4.07 -13.68
C PHE A 106 -11.64 -2.73 -13.98
N ASN A 107 -12.15 -2.09 -12.92
CA ASN A 107 -12.74 -0.77 -12.99
C ASN A 107 -12.55 0.00 -11.68
N ILE A 108 -12.35 1.30 -11.77
CA ILE A 108 -12.30 2.17 -10.59
C ILE A 108 -13.75 2.44 -10.16
N ILE A 109 -14.12 2.02 -8.95
CA ILE A 109 -15.50 2.13 -8.44
C ILE A 109 -15.67 3.14 -7.32
N CYS A 110 -14.57 3.56 -6.68
CA CYS A 110 -14.58 4.60 -5.66
C CYS A 110 -13.24 5.33 -5.67
N LYS A 111 -13.32 6.65 -5.53
CA LYS A 111 -12.19 7.53 -5.27
C LYS A 111 -12.60 8.46 -4.13
N SER A 112 -12.00 8.30 -2.96
CA SER A 112 -12.03 9.34 -1.91
C SER A 112 -10.90 10.34 -2.17
N GLU A 113 -10.70 11.31 -1.29
CA GLU A 113 -9.60 12.28 -1.43
C GLU A 113 -8.23 11.59 -1.51
N TYR A 114 -8.05 10.48 -0.78
CA TYR A 114 -6.76 9.78 -0.68
C TYR A 114 -6.82 8.28 -0.96
N ASP A 115 -8.00 7.67 -1.07
CA ASP A 115 -8.13 6.22 -1.32
C ASP A 115 -8.74 5.95 -2.70
N LEU A 116 -8.29 4.87 -3.34
CA LEU A 116 -8.83 4.37 -4.58
C LEU A 116 -9.21 2.90 -4.44
N VAL A 117 -10.41 2.55 -4.90
CA VAL A 117 -10.87 1.17 -4.99
C VAL A 117 -10.93 0.73 -6.43
N LEU A 118 -10.06 -0.22 -6.79
CA LEU A 118 -10.07 -0.94 -8.05
C LEU A 118 -10.84 -2.26 -7.86
N ALA A 119 -12.04 -2.32 -8.40
CA ALA A 119 -12.82 -3.55 -8.43
C ALA A 119 -12.32 -4.43 -9.57
N GLY A 120 -12.31 -5.75 -9.34
CA GLY A 120 -12.05 -6.76 -10.37
C GLY A 120 -13.21 -7.74 -10.47
N SER A 121 -13.57 -8.10 -11.69
CA SER A 121 -14.64 -9.08 -11.95
C SER A 121 -14.34 -9.92 -13.18
N PHE A 122 -14.98 -11.08 -13.25
CA PHE A 122 -15.16 -11.80 -14.51
C PHE A 122 -16.36 -11.27 -15.31
N ASP A 123 -17.38 -10.74 -14.63
CA ASP A 123 -18.59 -10.19 -15.26
C ASP A 123 -19.14 -9.00 -14.47
N PHE A 124 -18.68 -7.81 -14.82
CA PHE A 124 -19.14 -6.56 -14.22
C PHE A 124 -20.61 -6.22 -14.49
N ALA A 125 -21.34 -6.95 -15.34
CA ALA A 125 -22.76 -6.67 -15.53
C ALA A 125 -23.60 -7.02 -14.29
N TYR A 126 -23.07 -7.84 -13.38
CA TYR A 126 -23.83 -8.37 -12.24
C TYR A 126 -23.13 -8.17 -10.90
N TYR A 127 -21.80 -8.29 -10.84
CA TYR A 127 -21.05 -8.21 -9.59
C TYR A 127 -19.57 -7.92 -9.82
N HIS A 128 -18.84 -7.71 -8.72
CA HIS A 128 -17.38 -7.86 -8.66
C HIS A 128 -16.98 -8.79 -7.52
N ASP A 129 -15.83 -9.45 -7.66
CA ASP A 129 -15.35 -10.50 -6.74
C ASP A 129 -14.23 -10.00 -5.82
N VAL A 130 -13.51 -8.98 -6.28
CA VAL A 130 -12.33 -8.47 -5.61
C VAL A 130 -12.33 -6.96 -5.57
N GLU A 131 -11.81 -6.44 -4.48
CA GLU A 131 -11.51 -5.03 -4.29
C GLU A 131 -10.03 -4.92 -3.94
N ILE A 132 -9.30 -4.16 -4.74
CA ILE A 132 -7.92 -3.77 -4.48
C ILE A 132 -7.99 -2.31 -4.04
N ILE A 133 -7.65 -2.06 -2.78
CA ILE A 133 -7.77 -0.75 -2.16
C ILE A 133 -6.36 -0.16 -2.06
N PHE A 134 -6.14 0.91 -2.81
CA PHE A 134 -4.93 1.72 -2.68
C PHE A 134 -5.22 2.86 -1.72
N LYS A 135 -4.34 3.07 -0.74
CA LYS A 135 -4.46 4.15 0.24
C LYS A 135 -3.32 5.15 0.11
N ASP A 136 -3.61 6.40 0.48
CA ASP A 136 -2.71 7.55 0.32
C ASP A 136 -2.21 7.60 -1.13
N VAL A 137 -3.16 7.68 -2.07
CA VAL A 137 -2.93 7.67 -3.50
C VAL A 137 -2.47 9.04 -3.95
N ASP A 138 -1.23 9.11 -4.42
CA ASP A 138 -0.62 10.35 -4.91
C ASP A 138 -0.92 10.57 -6.39
N PHE A 139 -0.93 9.50 -7.20
CA PHE A 139 -1.07 9.59 -8.65
C PHE A 139 -1.80 8.40 -9.26
N ILE A 140 -2.58 8.65 -10.32
CA ILE A 140 -3.32 7.64 -11.08
C ILE A 140 -3.15 7.90 -12.57
N LEU A 141 -2.60 6.90 -13.27
CA LEU A 141 -2.60 6.81 -14.72
C LEU A 141 -3.31 5.52 -15.14
N CYS A 142 -4.64 5.56 -15.13
CA CYS A 142 -5.53 4.46 -15.49
C CYS A 142 -6.68 4.95 -16.38
N PRO A 143 -7.31 4.09 -17.18
CA PRO A 143 -8.52 4.43 -17.91
C PRO A 143 -9.66 4.80 -16.96
N GLY A 144 -10.50 5.75 -17.36
CA GLY A 144 -11.72 6.11 -16.62
C GLY A 144 -12.89 5.15 -16.84
N CYS A 145 -12.69 4.08 -17.60
CA CYS A 145 -13.67 3.03 -17.91
C CYS A 145 -13.05 1.65 -17.62
N LYS A 146 -13.80 0.57 -17.86
CA LYS A 146 -13.31 -0.80 -17.68
C LYS A 146 -12.07 -1.08 -18.54
N PHE A 147 -11.12 -1.80 -17.97
CA PHE A 147 -9.89 -2.18 -18.66
C PHE A 147 -9.40 -3.55 -18.20
N ASN A 148 -8.59 -4.18 -19.05
CA ASN A 148 -8.04 -5.50 -18.78
C ASN A 148 -6.68 -5.40 -18.09
N ILE A 149 -6.43 -6.27 -17.12
CA ILE A 149 -5.17 -6.41 -16.40
C ILE A 149 -4.95 -7.90 -16.13
N ASP A 150 -3.75 -8.39 -16.40
CA ASP A 150 -3.34 -9.76 -16.09
C ASP A 150 -2.15 -9.83 -15.13
N ASN A 151 -1.49 -8.70 -14.85
CA ASN A 151 -0.32 -8.66 -14.00
C ASN A 151 -0.21 -7.39 -13.14
N PHE A 152 -0.06 -7.59 -11.83
CA PHE A 152 0.27 -6.56 -10.84
C PHE A 152 1.72 -6.71 -10.40
N ARG A 153 2.51 -5.64 -10.49
CA ARG A 153 3.92 -5.61 -10.04
C ARG A 153 4.35 -4.20 -9.68
N LEU A 154 5.52 -4.06 -9.05
CA LEU A 154 6.17 -2.76 -9.00
C LEU A 154 6.63 -2.33 -10.40
N ALA A 155 6.58 -1.02 -10.65
CA ALA A 155 7.17 -0.41 -11.82
C ALA A 155 8.70 -0.54 -11.78
N THR A 156 9.33 -0.65 -12.95
CA THR A 156 10.80 -0.63 -13.04
C THR A 156 11.33 0.80 -12.89
N SER A 157 12.63 0.94 -12.63
CA SER A 157 13.28 2.25 -12.54
C SER A 157 13.08 3.08 -13.82
N GLU A 158 13.11 2.45 -14.99
CA GLU A 158 12.86 3.11 -16.27
C GLU A 158 11.42 3.62 -16.37
N GLU A 159 10.44 2.82 -15.94
CA GLU A 159 9.02 3.20 -15.94
C GLU A 159 8.77 4.37 -14.97
N ILE A 160 9.39 4.34 -13.79
CA ILE A 160 9.31 5.44 -12.81
C ILE A 160 9.92 6.73 -13.38
N MET A 161 11.07 6.64 -14.06
CA MET A 161 11.71 7.80 -14.69
C MET A 161 10.84 8.41 -15.80
N GLU A 162 10.15 7.58 -16.58
CA GLU A 162 9.22 8.07 -17.61
C GLU A 162 7.98 8.72 -16.99
N LEU A 163 7.42 8.13 -15.92
CA LEU A 163 6.28 8.69 -15.20
C LEU A 163 6.61 10.03 -14.54
N ASP A 164 7.84 10.24 -14.05
CA ASP A 164 8.26 11.50 -13.41
C ASP A 164 8.06 12.72 -14.34
N LYS A 165 8.16 12.50 -15.67
CA LYS A 165 7.89 13.53 -16.68
C LYS A 165 6.43 13.98 -16.68
N CYS A 166 5.50 13.10 -16.31
CA CYS A 166 4.06 13.35 -16.27
C CYS A 166 3.57 13.81 -14.89
N MET A 167 4.20 13.31 -13.82
CA MET A 167 3.89 13.66 -12.41
C MET A 167 4.41 15.06 -12.00
N ASN A 168 5.18 15.72 -12.87
CA ASN A 168 5.83 17.01 -12.62
C ASN A 168 6.66 17.05 -11.32
N GLY A 169 7.13 15.89 -10.86
CA GLY A 169 7.96 15.74 -9.67
C GLY A 169 7.26 15.85 -8.31
N TRP A 170 5.93 15.88 -8.24
CA TRP A 170 5.18 16.08 -6.98
C TRP A 170 4.81 14.78 -6.26
N GLU A 171 4.71 13.65 -6.96
CA GLU A 171 4.08 12.42 -6.47
C GLU A 171 5.13 11.30 -6.24
N LYS A 172 6.14 11.55 -5.38
CA LYS A 172 7.34 10.69 -5.28
C LYS A 172 7.42 9.77 -4.07
N GLU A 173 6.55 9.93 -3.09
CA GLU A 173 6.76 9.27 -1.81
C GLU A 173 6.13 7.87 -1.72
N GLY A 174 5.29 7.50 -2.67
CA GLY A 174 4.58 6.22 -2.72
C GLY A 174 5.24 5.16 -3.61
N PHE A 175 4.72 3.94 -3.53
CA PHE A 175 5.10 2.83 -4.39
C PHE A 175 4.36 2.91 -5.72
N VAL A 176 5.12 2.88 -6.82
CA VAL A 176 4.56 2.87 -8.18
C VAL A 176 4.16 1.44 -8.54
N THR A 177 2.87 1.14 -8.43
CA THR A 177 2.29 -0.12 -8.87
C THR A 177 2.00 -0.06 -10.37
N CYS A 178 2.61 -0.95 -11.13
CA CYS A 178 2.33 -1.17 -12.55
C CYS A 178 1.22 -2.24 -12.68
N LEU A 179 0.15 -1.86 -13.36
CA LEU A 179 -0.92 -2.76 -13.77
C LEU A 179 -0.78 -3.01 -15.27
N GLU A 180 -0.46 -4.24 -15.62
CA GLU A 180 -0.08 -4.62 -16.98
C GLU A 180 -1.14 -5.51 -17.61
N ASN A 181 -1.42 -5.25 -18.88
CA ASN A 181 -2.07 -6.18 -19.80
C ASN A 181 -1.00 -6.69 -20.76
N THR A 182 -0.51 -7.90 -20.53
CA THR A 182 0.56 -8.48 -21.35
C THR A 182 0.09 -8.81 -22.77
N TYR A 183 -1.20 -9.10 -22.97
CA TYR A 183 -1.76 -9.38 -24.29
C TYR A 183 -1.78 -8.14 -25.19
N GLU A 184 -2.19 -6.99 -24.64
CA GLU A 184 -2.27 -5.72 -25.38
C GLU A 184 -0.98 -4.88 -25.25
N ASN A 185 0.01 -5.37 -24.52
CA ASN A 185 1.23 -4.64 -24.17
C ASN A 185 0.94 -3.22 -23.63
N THR A 186 -0.08 -3.12 -22.78
CA THR A 186 -0.53 -1.85 -22.19
C THR A 186 -0.24 -1.83 -20.70
N LYS A 187 0.17 -0.67 -20.19
CA LYS A 187 0.54 -0.48 -18.79
C LYS A 187 -0.18 0.73 -18.22
N TYR A 188 -0.62 0.56 -16.99
CA TYR A 188 -1.27 1.58 -16.18
C TYR A 188 -0.50 1.68 -14.86
N TYR A 189 -0.63 2.82 -14.19
CA TYR A 189 0.14 3.08 -12.99
C TYR A 189 -0.70 3.71 -11.90
N ILE A 190 -0.45 3.29 -10.67
CA ILE A 190 -1.01 3.88 -9.47
C ILE A 190 0.15 4.08 -8.50
N VAL A 191 0.30 5.29 -7.97
CA VAL A 191 1.26 5.61 -6.91
C VAL A 191 0.49 5.72 -5.60
N ALA A 192 0.83 4.85 -4.65
CA ALA A 192 0.17 4.78 -3.35
C ALA A 192 1.12 4.30 -2.26
N GLN A 193 0.86 4.66 -1.01
CA GLN A 193 1.67 4.18 0.12
C GLN A 193 1.33 2.74 0.51
N GLN A 194 0.08 2.32 0.29
CA GLN A 194 -0.42 1.01 0.72
C GLN A 194 -1.34 0.38 -0.32
N VAL A 195 -1.41 -0.96 -0.29
CA VAL A 195 -2.29 -1.75 -1.14
C VAL A 195 -2.91 -2.89 -0.35
N GLN A 196 -4.23 -2.94 -0.30
CA GLN A 196 -5.00 -3.98 0.37
C GLN A 196 -5.77 -4.80 -0.63
N PHE A 197 -5.83 -6.10 -0.37
CA PHE A 197 -6.62 -7.03 -1.16
C PHE A 197 -7.77 -7.60 -0.35
N LYS A 198 -8.98 -7.46 -0.87
CA LYS A 198 -10.19 -8.00 -0.26
C LYS A 198 -10.97 -8.81 -1.29
N ARG A 199 -11.22 -10.08 -0.94
CA ARG A 199 -12.20 -10.92 -1.65
C ARG A 199 -13.57 -10.69 -1.04
N SER A 200 -14.51 -10.22 -1.85
CA SER A 200 -15.89 -10.02 -1.45
C SER A 200 -16.72 -9.96 -2.71
N ILE A 201 -17.78 -10.77 -2.79
CA ILE A 201 -18.74 -10.66 -3.88
C ILE A 201 -19.63 -9.46 -3.58
N VAL A 202 -19.59 -8.44 -4.43
CA VAL A 202 -20.45 -7.27 -4.33
C VAL A 202 -21.40 -7.27 -5.53
N SER A 203 -22.69 -7.44 -5.27
CA SER A 203 -23.70 -7.48 -6.32
C SER A 203 -24.27 -6.11 -6.61
N TYR A 204 -24.51 -5.86 -7.90
CA TYR A 204 -25.09 -4.62 -8.43
C TYR A 204 -26.60 -4.70 -8.63
N LYS A 205 -27.21 -5.87 -8.40
CA LYS A 205 -28.65 -6.06 -8.46
C LYS A 205 -29.13 -6.61 -7.14
N ASN A 206 -30.32 -6.18 -6.73
CA ASN A 206 -31.01 -6.81 -5.62
C ASN A 206 -31.41 -8.23 -6.04
N MET A 207 -30.57 -9.22 -5.72
CA MET A 207 -30.97 -10.62 -5.73
C MET A 207 -31.73 -10.87 -4.42
N GLU A 208 -32.93 -11.45 -4.50
CA GLU A 208 -33.74 -11.78 -3.33
C GLU A 208 -32.90 -12.55 -2.29
N GLY A 209 -32.49 -11.86 -1.23
CA GLY A 209 -31.59 -12.39 -0.20
C GLY A 209 -30.11 -12.31 -0.59
N VAL A 210 -29.39 -11.32 -0.06
CA VAL A 210 -27.91 -11.30 -0.07
C VAL A 210 -27.42 -12.50 0.75
N GLN A 211 -26.71 -13.42 0.11
CA GLN A 211 -26.19 -14.62 0.79
C GLN A 211 -25.05 -14.25 1.75
N GLU A 212 -24.75 -15.14 2.70
CA GLU A 212 -23.63 -14.96 3.63
C GLU A 212 -22.32 -14.76 2.87
N GLY A 213 -21.62 -13.65 3.12
CA GLY A 213 -20.39 -13.27 2.40
C GLY A 213 -20.58 -12.39 1.17
N GLN A 214 -21.82 -12.08 0.77
CA GLN A 214 -22.13 -11.11 -0.28
C GLN A 214 -22.48 -9.74 0.32
N LYS A 215 -22.27 -8.68 -0.47
CA LYS A 215 -22.72 -7.32 -0.15
C LYS A 215 -23.41 -6.70 -1.36
N LEU A 216 -24.33 -5.78 -1.13
CA LEU A 216 -24.82 -4.88 -2.18
C LEU A 216 -23.85 -3.70 -2.31
N SER A 217 -23.69 -3.18 -3.52
CA SER A 217 -23.00 -1.91 -3.72
C SER A 217 -23.76 -0.77 -3.02
N ASP A 218 -23.03 0.29 -2.64
CA ASP A 218 -23.64 1.40 -1.89
C ASP A 218 -24.75 2.09 -2.69
N TRP A 219 -24.59 2.27 -3.99
CA TRP A 219 -25.64 2.80 -4.86
C TRP A 219 -26.86 1.89 -4.98
N ALA A 220 -26.69 0.56 -4.95
CA ALA A 220 -27.82 -0.39 -4.95
C ALA A 220 -28.56 -0.40 -3.61
N ARG A 221 -27.87 -0.03 -2.51
CA ARG A 221 -28.50 0.17 -1.19
C ARG A 221 -29.29 1.47 -1.14
N GLU A 222 -28.74 2.56 -1.69
CA GLU A 222 -29.44 3.85 -1.76
C GLU A 222 -30.77 3.75 -2.52
N GLU A 223 -30.83 3.00 -3.63
CA GLU A 223 -32.09 2.74 -4.35
C GLU A 223 -33.15 1.97 -3.53
N LEU A 224 -32.73 1.20 -2.52
CA LEU A 224 -33.64 0.46 -1.63
C LEU A 224 -34.14 1.32 -0.47
N GLU A 225 -33.34 2.27 0.02
CA GLU A 225 -33.75 3.20 1.08
C GLU A 225 -34.72 4.29 0.59
N ILE A 226 -34.78 4.52 -0.72
CA ILE A 226 -35.66 5.50 -1.36
C ILE A 226 -37.07 4.92 -1.67
N LYS A 227 -37.28 3.60 -1.55
CA LYS A 227 -38.56 2.91 -1.81
C LYS A 227 -39.36 2.62 -0.55
#